data_AF-A0A967VRE5-F1
#
_entry.id   AF-A0A967VRE5-F1
#
_cell.length_a   1.000
_cell.length_b   1.000
_cell.length_c   1.000
_cell.angle_alpha   90.00
_cell.angle_beta   90.00
_cell.angle_gamma   90.00
#
_symmetry.space_group_name_H-M   'P 1'
#
loop_
_entity.id
_entity.type
_entity.pdbx_description
1 polymer ?
#
loop_
_entity_poly.entity_id
_entity_poly.type
_entity_poly.pdbx_seq_one_letter_code
_entity_poly.pdbx_strand_id
1 'polypeptide(L)' 'LPPDATFTPRITDGRVRRYEYNGTYAAPFTTVHGLYDRSAAFENEAPWTLPETFAARK' A
#
# COMPACT_ATOMS: atom_id res chain seq x y z
N LEU A 1 2.87 -20.25 23.44
CA LEU A 1 2.69 -19.92 22.01
C LEU A 1 1.24 -19.49 21.82
N PRO A 2 0.94 -18.34 21.20
CA PRO A 2 -0.44 -18.05 20.81
C PRO A 2 -0.91 -19.09 19.77
N PRO A 3 -2.19 -19.52 19.81
CA PRO A 3 -2.69 -20.53 18.87
C PRO A 3 -2.77 -19.98 17.44
N ASP A 4 -2.77 -20.86 16.43
CA ASP A 4 -2.96 -20.48 15.03
C ASP A 4 -4.33 -19.85 14.78
N ALA A 5 -4.44 -18.95 13.81
CA ALA A 5 -5.72 -18.31 13.45
C ALA A 5 -6.68 -19.33 12.83
N THR A 6 -7.87 -19.50 13.43
CA THR A 6 -8.87 -20.52 13.05
C THR A 6 -10.27 -19.91 12.84
N PHE A 7 -10.36 -18.72 12.26
CA PHE A 7 -11.61 -17.93 12.13
C PHE A 7 -12.28 -17.58 13.47
N THR A 8 -11.53 -17.60 14.56
CA THR A 8 -11.93 -17.09 15.87
C THR A 8 -11.30 -15.72 16.13
N PRO A 9 -11.97 -14.81 16.87
CA PRO A 9 -11.40 -13.48 17.18
C PRO A 9 -10.02 -13.57 17.85
N ARG A 10 -9.12 -12.62 17.53
CA ARG A 10 -7.77 -12.47 18.09
C ARG A 10 -7.45 -10.99 18.31
N ILE A 11 -6.52 -10.71 19.23
CA ILE A 11 -5.98 -9.37 19.47
C ILE A 11 -4.47 -9.41 19.27
N THR A 12 -3.94 -8.39 18.60
CA THR A 12 -2.51 -8.13 18.44
C THR A 12 -2.28 -6.62 18.48
N ASP A 13 -1.16 -6.18 19.04
CA ASP A 13 -0.79 -4.78 19.18
C ASP A 13 0.60 -4.52 18.58
N GLY A 14 0.96 -3.24 18.49
CA GLY A 14 2.24 -2.85 17.90
C GLY A 14 2.41 -1.34 17.75
N ARG A 15 3.51 -0.95 17.10
CA ARG A 15 3.81 0.45 16.76
C ARG A 15 4.02 0.58 15.26
N VAL A 16 3.63 1.72 14.70
CA VAL A 16 3.89 2.07 13.29
C VAL A 16 5.40 2.17 13.08
N ARG A 17 5.94 1.39 12.13
CA ARG A 17 7.37 1.34 11.81
C ARG A 17 7.59 1.12 10.31
N ARG A 18 8.70 1.67 9.80
CA ARG A 18 9.25 1.36 8.47
C ARG A 18 9.95 0.01 8.45
N TYR A 19 10.23 -0.53 7.27
CA TYR A 19 11.01 -1.75 7.07
C TYR A 19 11.95 -1.62 5.87
N GLU A 20 12.97 -2.46 5.80
CA GLU A 20 13.94 -2.46 4.70
C GLU A 20 13.32 -3.06 3.43
N TYR A 21 13.47 -2.36 2.30
CA TYR A 21 12.90 -2.74 1.03
C TYR A 21 13.81 -2.31 -0.12
N ASN A 22 14.26 -3.28 -0.92
CA ASN A 22 15.11 -3.07 -2.09
C ASN A 22 16.35 -2.19 -1.82
N GLY A 23 17.04 -2.41 -0.69
CA GLY A 23 18.22 -1.62 -0.29
C GLY A 23 17.92 -0.23 0.27
N THR A 24 16.64 0.09 0.46
CA THR A 24 16.17 1.34 1.10
C THR A 24 15.21 1.02 2.25
N TYR A 25 14.48 2.00 2.76
CA TYR A 25 13.39 1.78 3.71
C TYR A 25 12.04 2.17 3.09
N ALA A 26 11.06 1.27 3.17
CA ALA A 26 9.68 1.58 2.84
C ALA A 26 9.07 2.51 3.90
N ALA A 27 8.50 3.64 3.47
CA ALA A 27 7.88 4.59 4.37
C ALA A 27 6.66 3.96 5.09
N PRO A 28 6.40 4.34 6.36
CA PRO A 28 5.27 3.80 7.12
C PRO A 28 3.90 4.36 6.69
N PHE A 29 3.88 5.43 5.89
CA PHE A 29 2.67 6.08 5.37
C PHE A 29 2.78 6.26 3.86
N THR A 30 1.65 6.14 3.17
CA THR A 30 1.52 6.38 1.74
C THR A 30 0.75 7.67 1.48
N THR A 31 0.86 8.20 0.26
CA THR A 31 0.13 9.40 -0.17
C THR A 31 -0.68 9.09 -1.44
N VAL A 32 -1.69 9.92 -1.72
CA VAL A 32 -2.45 9.83 -2.98
C VAL A 32 -1.54 10.06 -4.20
N HIS A 33 -0.50 10.88 -4.08
CA HIS A 33 0.48 11.08 -5.16
C HIS A 33 1.17 9.77 -5.57
N GLY A 34 1.46 8.86 -4.63
CA GLY A 34 2.02 7.54 -4.96
C GLY A 34 1.08 6.61 -5.74
N LEU A 35 -0.22 6.91 -5.80
CA LEU A 35 -1.15 6.27 -6.73
C LEU A 35 -0.96 6.82 -8.15
N TYR A 36 -0.88 8.13 -8.31
CA TYR A 36 -0.65 8.79 -9.60
C TYR A 36 0.71 8.44 -10.20
N ASP A 37 1.76 8.38 -9.37
CA ASP A 37 3.12 8.00 -9.79
C ASP A 37 3.13 6.57 -10.35
N ARG A 38 2.43 5.63 -9.70
CA ARG A 38 2.32 4.25 -10.19
C ARG A 38 1.56 4.17 -11.50
N SER A 39 0.40 4.80 -11.60
CA SER A 39 -0.34 4.85 -12.87
C SER A 39 0.53 5.41 -14.01
N ALA A 40 1.24 6.51 -13.77
CA ALA A 40 2.12 7.11 -14.77
C ALA A 40 3.29 6.19 -15.16
N ALA A 41 3.90 5.49 -14.20
CA ALA A 41 5.01 4.58 -14.44
C ALA A 41 4.62 3.33 -15.25
N PHE A 42 3.34 2.97 -15.27
CA PHE A 42 2.80 1.81 -15.97
C PHE A 42 1.77 2.21 -17.05
N GLU A 43 1.89 3.42 -17.60
CA GLU A 43 1.07 3.91 -18.73
C GLU A 43 -0.45 3.80 -18.50
N ASN A 44 -0.88 3.84 -17.24
CA ASN A 44 -2.26 3.65 -16.81
C ASN A 44 -2.90 2.31 -17.23
N GLU A 45 -2.07 1.29 -17.50
CA GLU A 45 -2.53 -0.05 -17.84
C GLU A 45 -2.88 -0.87 -16.58
N ALA A 46 -3.70 -1.91 -16.76
CA ALA A 46 -4.07 -2.79 -15.66
C ALA A 46 -2.81 -3.45 -15.04
N PRO A 47 -2.67 -3.50 -13.70
CA PRO A 47 -3.67 -3.20 -12.67
C PRO A 47 -3.65 -1.75 -12.14
N TRP A 48 -2.93 -0.84 -12.78
CA TRP A 48 -2.70 0.55 -12.33
C TRP A 48 -3.61 1.59 -12.99
N THR A 49 -4.63 1.14 -13.71
CA THR A 49 -5.63 2.02 -14.33
C THR A 49 -6.38 2.82 -13.28
N LEU A 50 -6.36 4.14 -13.42
CA LEU A 50 -7.09 5.06 -12.57
C LEU A 50 -8.54 5.22 -13.02
N PRO A 51 -9.48 5.39 -12.07
CA PRO A 51 -10.79 5.93 -12.40
C PRO A 51 -10.66 7.31 -13.06
N GLU A 52 -11.53 7.63 -14.00
CA GLU A 52 -11.52 8.89 -14.76
C GLU A 52 -11.52 10.13 -13.85
N THR A 53 -12.29 10.09 -12.75
CA THR A 53 -12.37 11.20 -11.78
C THR A 53 -11.08 11.46 -11.01
N PHE A 54 -10.19 10.47 -10.94
CA PHE A 54 -8.85 10.62 -10.36
C PHE A 54 -7.87 11.09 -11.44
N ALA A 55 -7.95 10.51 -12.65
CA ALA A 55 -7.13 10.95 -13.78
C ALA A 55 -7.33 12.43 -14.13
N ALA A 56 -8.56 12.94 -14.04
CA ALA A 56 -8.88 14.35 -14.28
C ALA A 56 -8.39 15.31 -13.18
N ARG A 57 -7.97 14.79 -12.02
CA ARG A 57 -7.47 15.56 -10.86
C ARG A 57 -5.96 15.42 -10.68
N LYS A 58 -5.29 14.78 -11.63
CA LYS A 58 -3.83 14.63 -11.68
C LYS A 58 -3.15 15.99 -11.91
#